data_AF-A0A926FGS7-F1
#
_entry.id   AF-A0A926FGS7-F1
#
_cell.length_a   1.000
_cell.length_b   1.000
_cell.length_c   1.000
_cell.angle_alpha   90.00
_cell.angle_beta   90.00
_cell.angle_gamma   90.00
#
_symmetry.space_group_name_H-M   'P 1'
#
loop_
_entity.id
_entity.type
_entity.pdbx_description
1 polymer ?
#
loop_
_entity_poly.entity_id
_entity_poly.type
_entity_poly.pdbx_seq_one_letter_code
_entity_poly.pdbx_strand_id
1 'polypeptide(L)'
;MLARDNPFAVHRVLRVRYRMPEGGWDSLLGRLEALNHRGAIVGLHGRGKTTLLEDLAEKLRSRGLRVRSIRIPASARELSADQDRSLAELTGGELLALDSAGALSSRAWRRVC
;
A
#
# COMPACT_ATOMS: atom_id res chain seq x y z
N MET A 1 18.16 25.94 -20.70
CA MET A 1 18.29 24.63 -20.02
C MET A 1 17.34 23.66 -20.72
N LEU A 2 17.85 22.64 -21.39
CA LEU A 2 17.00 21.69 -22.12
C LEU A 2 16.24 20.80 -21.11
N ALA A 3 14.98 20.46 -21.37
CA ALA A 3 14.17 19.60 -20.49
C ALA A 3 14.80 18.21 -20.21
N ARG A 4 15.74 17.77 -21.05
CA ARG A 4 16.50 16.52 -20.92
C ARG A 4 17.55 16.53 -19.79
N ASP A 5 17.93 17.72 -19.34
CA ASP A 5 18.93 17.92 -18.27
C ASP A 5 18.28 18.19 -16.91
N ASN A 6 16.95 18.05 -16.80
CA ASN A 6 16.25 18.26 -15.55
C ASN A 6 16.61 17.16 -14.53
N PRO A 7 17.29 17.48 -13.41
CA PRO A 7 17.60 16.50 -12.37
C PRO A 7 16.34 15.94 -11.69
N PHE A 8 15.21 16.63 -11.78
CA PHE A 8 13.88 16.21 -11.32
C PHE A 8 13.01 15.60 -12.42
N ALA A 9 13.58 15.23 -13.57
CA ALA A 9 12.81 14.58 -14.62
C ALA A 9 12.11 13.33 -14.06
N VAL A 10 10.83 13.15 -14.41
CA VAL A 10 9.96 12.08 -13.88
C VAL A 10 10.63 10.71 -13.92
N HIS A 11 11.34 10.39 -15.01
CA HIS A 11 12.06 9.13 -15.15
C HIS A 11 13.24 8.95 -14.17
N ARG A 12 13.86 10.03 -13.66
CA ARG A 12 14.95 9.99 -12.67
C ARG A 12 14.41 9.89 -11.25
N VAL A 13 13.33 10.61 -10.94
CA VAL A 13 12.68 10.57 -9.63
C VAL A 13 12.00 9.22 -9.40
N LEU A 14 11.36 8.64 -10.42
CA LEU A 14 10.76 7.30 -10.34
C LEU A 14 11.79 6.15 -10.24
N ARG A 15 13.08 6.40 -10.47
CA ARG A 15 14.15 5.39 -10.30
C ARG A 15 14.56 5.19 -8.86
N VAL A 16 14.30 6.15 -7.96
CA VAL A 16 14.56 6.03 -6.51
C VAL A 16 13.25 6.19 -5.76
N ARG A 17 12.40 5.15 -5.79
CA ARG A 17 11.05 5.18 -5.20
C ARG A 17 11.08 5.20 -3.66
N TYR A 18 11.98 4.43 -3.05
CA TYR A 18 12.20 4.34 -1.60
C TYR A 18 13.53 3.64 -1.34
N ARG A 19 14.11 3.85 -0.15
CA ARG A 19 15.30 3.12 0.29
C ARG A 19 14.84 1.91 1.11
N MET A 20 15.11 0.71 0.60
CA MET A 20 14.88 -0.51 1.37
C MET A 20 15.96 -0.70 2.44
N PRO A 21 15.61 -1.30 3.60
CA PRO A 21 16.60 -1.79 4.55
C PRO A 21 17.39 -2.98 3.97
N GLU A 22 18.43 -3.42 4.68
CA GLU A 22 19.20 -4.61 4.29
C GLU A 22 18.29 -5.83 4.07
N GLY A 23 18.58 -6.58 3.01
CA GLY A 23 17.76 -7.72 2.57
C GLY A 23 16.59 -7.36 1.62
N GLY A 24 16.33 -6.07 1.37
CA GLY A 24 15.47 -5.63 0.27
C GLY A 24 14.04 -6.17 0.31
N TRP A 25 13.51 -6.53 -0.86
CA TRP A 25 12.15 -7.06 -1.01
C TRP A 25 11.96 -8.43 -0.36
N ASP A 26 12.94 -9.32 -0.44
CA ASP A 26 12.80 -10.68 0.09
C ASP A 26 12.70 -10.69 1.62
N SER A 27 13.51 -9.85 2.28
CA SER A 27 13.43 -9.64 3.74
C SER A 27 12.06 -9.07 4.15
N LEU A 28 11.57 -8.04 3.44
CA LEU A 28 10.26 -7.45 3.70
C LEU A 28 9.13 -8.48 3.52
N LEU A 29 9.16 -9.25 2.43
CA LEU A 29 8.13 -10.23 2.11
C LEU A 29 8.16 -11.42 3.08
N GLY A 30 9.36 -11.92 3.44
CA GLY A 30 9.50 -12.98 4.44
C GLY A 30 9.02 -12.56 5.82
N ARG A 31 9.30 -11.32 6.23
CA ARG A 31 8.75 -10.75 7.47
C ARG A 31 7.22 -10.63 7.42
N LEU A 32 6.67 -10.21 6.29
CA LEU A 32 5.23 -10.08 6.12
C LEU A 32 4.52 -11.45 6.16
N GLU A 33 5.11 -12.46 5.51
CA GLU A 33 4.63 -13.84 5.54
C GLU A 33 4.64 -14.41 6.97
N ALA A 34 5.72 -14.20 7.73
CA ALA A 34 5.82 -14.60 9.14
C ALA A 34 4.76 -13.94 10.04
N LEU A 35 4.19 -12.80 9.61
CA LEU A 35 3.09 -12.10 10.29
C LEU A 35 1.71 -12.46 9.70
N ASN A 36 1.60 -13.58 8.97
CA ASN A 36 0.38 -13.97 8.27
C ASN A 36 -0.17 -12.86 7.35
N HIS A 37 0.73 -12.13 6.70
CA HIS A 37 0.44 -11.01 5.81
C HIS A 37 -0.27 -9.82 6.49
N ARG A 38 -0.16 -9.69 7.81
CA ARG A 38 -0.70 -8.56 8.58
C ARG A 38 0.41 -7.57 8.93
N GLY A 39 0.27 -6.32 8.51
CA GLY A 39 1.26 -5.29 8.80
C GLY A 39 0.78 -3.88 8.43
N ALA A 40 1.53 -2.89 8.89
CA ALA A 40 1.26 -1.49 8.61
C ALA A 40 2.53 -0.78 8.12
N ILE A 41 2.42 -0.05 7.01
CA ILE A 41 3.47 0.84 6.53
C ILE A 41 3.29 2.19 7.22
N VAL A 42 4.16 2.49 8.18
CA VAL A 42 4.12 3.74 8.96
C VAL A 42 5.26 4.67 8.55
N GLY A 43 5.05 5.98 8.72
CA GLY A 43 6.06 7.00 8.41
C GLY A 43 5.43 8.37 8.14
N LEU A 44 6.27 9.41 8.12
CA LEU A 44 5.84 10.78 7.87
C LEU A 44 5.14 10.95 6.52
N HIS A 45 4.29 11.98 6.40
CA HIS A 45 3.62 12.31 5.15
C HIS A 45 4.66 12.60 4.03
N GLY A 46 4.33 12.26 2.78
CA GLY A 46 5.22 12.50 1.63
C GLY A 46 6.45 11.58 1.49
N ARG A 47 6.59 10.52 2.30
CA ARG A 47 7.75 9.59 2.25
C ARG A 47 7.56 8.37 1.33
N GLY A 48 6.62 8.40 0.39
CA GLY A 48 6.43 7.31 -0.58
C GLY A 48 5.73 6.06 -0.06
N LYS A 49 5.00 6.13 1.07
CA LYS A 49 4.25 4.98 1.64
C LYS A 49 3.26 4.37 0.66
N THR A 50 2.51 5.23 -0.05
CA THR A 50 1.56 4.82 -1.08
C THR A 50 2.27 4.06 -2.20
N THR A 51 3.39 4.59 -2.69
CA THR A 51 4.21 3.93 -3.70
C THR A 51 4.77 2.59 -3.21
N LEU A 52 5.23 2.51 -1.96
CA LEU A 52 5.69 1.26 -1.37
C LEU A 52 4.55 0.23 -1.25
N LEU A 53 3.34 0.66 -0.89
CA LEU A 53 2.17 -0.22 -0.80
C LEU A 53 1.72 -0.72 -2.17
N GLU A 54 1.74 0.13 -3.19
CA GLU A 54 1.45 -0.22 -4.59
C GLU A 54 2.46 -1.26 -5.11
N ASP A 55 3.77 -1.00 -4.93
CA ASP A 55 4.81 -1.93 -5.34
C ASP A 55 4.73 -3.26 -4.55
N LEU A 56 4.40 -3.21 -3.25
CA LEU A 56 4.23 -4.41 -2.42
C LEU A 56 3.05 -5.25 -2.92
N ALA A 57 1.92 -4.62 -3.23
CA ALA A 57 0.76 -5.31 -3.77
C ALA A 57 1.09 -5.99 -5.10
N GLU A 58 1.87 -5.36 -5.98
CA GLU A 58 2.34 -5.97 -7.23
C GLU A 58 3.25 -7.18 -6.97
N LYS A 59 4.21 -7.06 -6.03
CA LYS A 59 5.10 -8.18 -5.67
C LYS A 59 4.34 -9.37 -5.09
N LEU A 60 3.36 -9.13 -4.24
CA LEU A 60 2.50 -10.18 -3.69
C LEU A 60 1.68 -10.86 -4.80
N ARG A 61 1.11 -10.08 -5.74
CA ARG A 61 0.42 -10.64 -6.92
C ARG A 61 1.34 -11.50 -7.78
N SER A 62 2.58 -11.08 -8.01
CA SER A 62 3.57 -11.89 -8.76
C SER A 62 3.94 -13.21 -8.08
N ARG A 63 3.69 -13.34 -6.78
CA ARG A 63 3.86 -14.58 -6.01
C ARG A 63 2.58 -15.43 -5.95
N GLY A 64 1.55 -15.08 -6.74
CA GLY A 64 0.30 -15.82 -6.83
C GLY A 64 -0.75 -15.45 -5.77
N LEU A 65 -0.49 -14.44 -4.94
CA LEU A 65 -1.46 -13.98 -3.95
C LEU A 65 -2.48 -13.04 -4.59
N ARG A 66 -3.75 -13.21 -4.23
CA ARG A 66 -4.81 -12.31 -4.67
C ARG A 66 -4.79 -11.08 -3.77
N VAL A 67 -4.53 -9.90 -4.34
CA VAL A 67 -4.45 -8.64 -3.58
C VAL A 67 -5.47 -7.64 -4.09
N ARG A 68 -6.36 -7.19 -3.21
CA ARG A 68 -7.31 -6.11 -3.44
C ARG A 68 -6.78 -4.82 -2.81
N SER A 69 -6.83 -3.72 -3.56
CA SER A 69 -6.33 -2.42 -3.10
C SER A 69 -7.50 -1.45 -2.94
N ILE A 70 -7.61 -0.83 -1.77
CA ILE A 70 -8.59 0.22 -1.48
C ILE A 70 -7.84 1.46 -0.99
N ARG A 71 -8.08 2.61 -1.63
CA ARG A 71 -7.57 3.91 -1.18
C ARG A 71 -8.66 4.66 -0.42
N ILE A 72 -8.34 5.10 0.79
CA ILE A 72 -9.20 5.96 1.61
C ILE A 72 -8.89 7.42 1.28
N PRO A 73 -9.85 8.21 0.80
CA PRO A 73 -9.65 9.65 0.61
C PRO A 73 -9.30 10.33 1.94
N ALA A 74 -8.41 11.32 1.92
CA ALA A 74 -7.98 12.01 3.14
C ALA A 74 -9.12 12.70 3.90
N SER A 75 -10.20 13.09 3.20
CA SER A 75 -11.41 13.67 3.78
C SER A 75 -12.40 12.65 4.33
N ALA A 76 -12.21 11.36 4.03
CA ALA A 76 -13.15 10.31 4.43
C ALA A 76 -12.82 9.80 5.85
N ARG A 77 -13.85 9.76 6.71
CA ARG A 77 -13.79 9.12 8.04
C ARG A 77 -14.44 7.74 8.08
N GLU A 78 -15.17 7.41 7.04
CA GLU A 78 -15.91 6.16 6.83
C GLU A 78 -15.64 5.62 5.43
N LEU A 79 -15.89 4.33 5.24
CA LEU A 79 -15.84 3.69 3.92
C LEU A 79 -17.06 4.15 3.10
N SER A 80 -16.86 4.37 1.80
CA SER A 80 -17.99 4.54 0.88
C SER A 80 -18.78 3.24 0.75
N ALA A 81 -20.03 3.31 0.30
CA ALA A 81 -20.85 2.12 0.05
C ALA A 81 -20.18 1.13 -0.91
N ASP A 82 -19.42 1.64 -1.88
CA ASP A 82 -18.67 0.83 -2.84
C ASP A 82 -17.47 0.12 -2.18
N GLN A 83 -16.74 0.83 -1.31
CA GLN A 83 -15.64 0.25 -0.53
C GLN A 83 -16.14 -0.80 0.47
N ASP A 84 -17.28 -0.55 1.12
CA ASP A 84 -17.95 -1.50 1.99
C ASP A 84 -18.36 -2.78 1.25
N ARG A 85 -18.95 -2.62 0.06
CA ARG A 85 -19.31 -3.78 -0.78
C ARG A 85 -18.07 -4.56 -1.18
N SER A 86 -17.03 -3.87 -1.63
CA SER A 86 -15.75 -4.47 -2.03
C SER A 86 -15.08 -5.23 -0.87
N LEU A 87 -15.26 -4.76 0.36
CA LEU A 87 -14.80 -5.43 1.58
C LEU A 87 -15.64 -6.68 1.90
N ALA A 88 -16.96 -6.59 1.75
CA ALA A 88 -17.87 -7.71 1.98
C ALA A 88 -17.71 -8.85 0.93
N GLU A 89 -17.24 -8.51 -0.27
CA GLU A 89 -16.93 -9.46 -1.35
C GLU A 89 -15.55 -10.13 -1.21
N LEU A 90 -14.76 -9.78 -0.20
CA LEU A 90 -13.48 -10.44 0.04
C LEU A 90 -13.68 -11.92 0.36
N THR A 91 -12.97 -12.76 -0.38
CA THR A 91 -12.95 -14.21 -0.17
C THR A 91 -11.79 -14.61 0.75
N GLY A 92 -11.94 -15.75 1.43
CA GLY A 92 -10.84 -16.35 2.18
C GLY A 92 -9.62 -16.55 1.28
N GLY A 93 -8.47 -16.02 1.69
CA GLY A 93 -7.21 -16.09 0.93
C GLY A 93 -6.93 -14.88 0.03
N GLU A 94 -7.70 -13.81 0.12
CA GLU A 94 -7.33 -12.50 -0.45
C GLU A 94 -6.65 -11.61 0.58
N LEU A 95 -5.65 -10.85 0.13
CA LEU A 95 -4.99 -9.82 0.92
C LEU A 95 -5.60 -8.46 0.59
N LEU A 96 -5.84 -7.67 1.63
CA LEU A 96 -6.36 -6.32 1.51
C LEU A 96 -5.23 -5.30 1.75
N ALA A 97 -4.94 -4.49 0.73
CA ALA A 97 -4.03 -3.34 0.81
C ALA A 97 -4.84 -2.05 0.99
N LEU A 98 -4.76 -1.45 2.18
CA LEU A 98 -5.44 -0.19 2.52
C LEU A 98 -4.48 0.98 2.48
N ASP A 99 -4.64 1.86 1.49
CA ASP A 99 -3.90 3.12 1.40
C ASP A 99 -4.62 4.20 2.21
N SER A 100 -3.84 5.02 2.93
CA SER A 100 -4.34 6.11 3.77
C SER A 100 -5.33 5.68 4.87
N ALA A 101 -5.20 4.45 5.38
CA ALA A 101 -6.05 3.89 6.44
C ALA A 101 -6.08 4.71 7.75
N GLY A 102 -5.07 5.55 7.98
CA GLY A 102 -5.03 6.46 9.13
C GLY A 102 -6.12 7.54 9.15
N ALA A 103 -6.84 7.76 8.03
CA ALA A 103 -7.97 8.67 7.97
C ALA A 103 -9.25 8.08 8.61
N LEU A 104 -9.35 6.74 8.67
CA LEU A 104 -10.54 6.03 9.16
C LEU A 104 -10.79 6.29 10.66
N SER A 105 -12.06 6.44 11.00
CA SER A 105 -12.51 6.44 12.40
C SER A 105 -12.38 5.06 13.04
N SER A 106 -12.35 4.99 14.38
CA SER A 106 -12.35 3.73 15.12
C SER A 106 -13.58 2.85 14.82
N ARG A 107 -14.71 3.46 14.43
CA ARG A 107 -15.90 2.73 13.99
C ARG A 107 -15.68 2.07 12.63
N ALA A 108 -15.08 2.77 11.67
CA ALA A 108 -14.79 2.23 10.36
C ALA A 108 -13.73 1.11 10.42
N TRP A 109 -12.75 1.21 11.32
CA TRP A 109 -11.76 0.15 11.55
C TRP A 109 -12.36 -1.20 11.96
N ARG A 110 -13.43 -1.21 12.76
CA ARG A 110 -14.15 -2.45 13.17
C ARG A 110 -14.82 -3.19 12.02
N ARG A 111 -14.92 -2.58 10.84
CA ARG A 111 -15.46 -3.22 9.65
C ARG A 111 -14.36 -3.94 8.86
N VAL A 112 -13.11 -3.54 9.06
CA VAL A 112 -11.91 -4.08 8.39
C VAL A 112 -11.26 -5.20 9.23
N CYS A 113 -11.26 -5.06 10.55
CA CYS A 113 -10.66 -5.98 11.53
C CYS A 113 -11.69 -6.42 12.55
#